data_AF-A0AA41AN15-F1
#
_entry.id   AF-A0AA41AN15-F1
#
_cell.length_a   1.000
_cell.length_b   1.000
_cell.length_c   1.000
_cell.angle_alpha   90.00
_cell.angle_beta   90.00
_cell.angle_gamma   90.00
#
_symmetry.space_group_name_H-M   'P 1'
#
loop_
_entity.id
_entity.type
_entity.pdbx_description
1 polymer ?
#
loop_
_entity_poly.entity_id
_entity_poly.type
_entity_poly.pdbx_seq_one_letter_code
_entity_poly.pdbx_strand_id
1 'polypeptide(L)'
;MTQKFFQKEGVQTTLIAGIFLVIGSVGTAYVNKESEPPKQIVYNIGNASENIGQYWKHLNFSFLREEFVNPRIVEELLGWISDSSETTSSIDLVSANKSNRFNVEIEHRKVNGKNLVGYTRNKGEGSFFYEYIGTSPSGIHMILCIDHGGGSGVFMSVMLLSLRADNTLEGSSQGVTTRERVHLHSVGTIVLGDRYSGEITYQNETLTVGEDLSPKKYGLWTSEQKFNIN
;
A
#
# COMPACT_ATOMS: atom_id res chain seq x y z
N MET A 1 13.00 -40.62 -21.94
CA MET A 1 11.56 -40.32 -21.88
C MET A 1 11.42 -38.83 -22.18
N THR A 2 11.09 -38.50 -23.42
CA THR A 2 11.37 -37.19 -24.04
C THR A 2 10.14 -36.28 -23.90
N GLN A 3 10.25 -35.20 -23.13
CA GLN A 3 9.19 -34.19 -23.03
C GLN A 3 9.24 -33.25 -24.25
N LYS A 4 8.10 -33.10 -24.92
CA LYS A 4 7.91 -32.26 -26.09
C LYS A 4 7.81 -30.79 -25.68
N PHE A 5 8.56 -29.95 -26.39
CA PHE A 5 8.46 -28.50 -26.39
C PHE A 5 7.11 -28.06 -26.98
N PHE A 6 6.40 -27.17 -26.29
CA PHE A 6 5.37 -26.34 -26.91
C PHE A 6 6.02 -25.05 -27.39
N GLN A 7 6.21 -24.95 -28.70
CA GLN A 7 6.41 -23.71 -29.42
C GLN A 7 5.06 -23.01 -29.49
N LYS A 8 4.95 -21.76 -29.04
CA LYS A 8 3.80 -20.91 -29.37
C LYS A 8 4.30 -19.61 -30.00
N GLU A 9 3.63 -19.31 -31.11
CA GLU A 9 3.97 -18.38 -32.16
C GLU A 9 4.05 -16.92 -31.69
N GLY A 10 4.90 -16.17 -32.39
CA GLY A 10 5.13 -14.75 -32.16
C GLY A 10 3.85 -13.93 -32.31
N VAL A 11 3.64 -13.03 -31.36
CA VAL A 11 2.65 -11.96 -31.46
C VAL A 11 3.41 -10.65 -31.60
N GLN A 12 3.02 -9.90 -32.63
CA GLN A 12 3.57 -8.63 -33.05
C GLN A 12 3.62 -7.62 -31.90
N THR A 13 4.81 -7.02 -31.73
CA THR A 13 5.03 -5.79 -30.97
C THR A 13 4.14 -4.68 -31.52
N THR A 14 3.07 -4.35 -30.79
CA THR A 14 2.25 -3.17 -31.07
C THR A 14 2.63 -2.09 -30.07
N LEU A 15 2.97 -0.92 -30.63
CA LEU A 15 3.31 0.33 -29.96
C LEU A 15 2.41 0.61 -28.74
N ILE A 16 3.02 0.82 -27.58
CA ILE A 16 2.34 1.17 -26.32
C ILE A 16 1.83 2.61 -26.43
N ALA A 17 0.50 2.77 -26.42
CA ALA A 17 -0.16 4.07 -26.35
C ALA A 17 -0.48 4.44 -24.90
N GLY A 18 0.22 5.48 -24.42
CA GLY A 18 -0.32 6.55 -23.56
C GLY A 18 -0.99 6.18 -22.23
N ILE A 19 -0.23 6.34 -21.14
CA ILE A 19 -0.78 6.77 -19.85
C ILE A 19 -1.35 8.19 -20.05
N PHE A 20 -2.68 8.35 -20.01
CA PHE A 20 -3.28 9.67 -19.93
C PHE A 20 -3.22 10.18 -18.49
N LEU A 21 -2.10 10.81 -18.18
CA LEU A 21 -1.96 11.70 -17.03
C LEU A 21 -2.58 13.04 -17.47
N VAL A 22 -3.72 13.41 -16.89
CA VAL A 22 -4.25 14.78 -17.07
C VAL A 22 -3.34 15.71 -16.26
N ILE A 23 -2.25 16.14 -16.88
CA ILE A 23 -1.35 17.16 -16.35
C ILE A 23 -1.95 18.52 -16.72
N GLY A 24 -2.60 19.17 -15.76
CA GLY A 24 -2.86 20.60 -15.85
C GLY A 24 -1.54 21.36 -15.69
N SER A 25 -0.92 21.78 -16.80
CA SER A 25 0.24 22.67 -16.76
C SER A 25 -0.20 24.13 -16.73
N VAL A 26 -0.02 24.79 -15.59
CA VAL A 26 0.22 26.25 -15.56
C VAL A 26 1.38 26.49 -14.60
N GLY A 27 2.58 26.64 -15.15
CA GLY A 27 3.71 27.19 -14.40
C GLY A 27 3.55 28.70 -14.28
N THR A 28 3.42 29.22 -13.06
CA THR A 28 4.02 30.51 -12.64
C THR A 28 4.13 30.56 -11.11
N ALA A 29 5.29 31.03 -10.66
CA ALA A 29 5.64 31.58 -9.33
C ALA A 29 5.40 30.74 -8.06
N TYR A 30 6.51 30.42 -7.38
CA TYR A 30 6.54 30.16 -5.95
C TYR A 30 5.88 31.32 -5.20
N VAL A 31 4.68 31.09 -4.68
CA VAL A 31 4.01 31.95 -3.72
C VAL A 31 3.50 31.02 -2.62
N ASN A 32 3.92 31.27 -1.38
CA ASN A 32 3.34 30.70 -0.17
C ASN A 32 1.84 31.01 -0.17
N LYS A 33 1.04 30.07 -0.68
CA LYS A 33 -0.41 30.10 -0.58
C LYS A 33 -0.74 29.09 0.51
N GLU A 34 -1.35 29.55 1.60
CA GLU A 34 -1.97 28.66 2.59
C GLU A 34 -2.76 27.61 1.80
N SER A 35 -2.31 26.36 1.85
CA SER A 35 -2.89 25.27 1.07
C SER A 35 -4.28 25.02 1.62
N GLU A 36 -5.31 25.40 0.85
CA GLU A 36 -6.67 24.92 1.08
C GLU A 36 -6.60 23.39 1.23
N PRO A 37 -7.28 22.78 2.21
CA PRO A 37 -7.31 21.33 2.34
C PRO A 37 -7.80 20.73 1.01
N PRO A 38 -7.27 19.56 0.62
CA PRO A 38 -7.60 18.98 -0.67
C PRO A 38 -9.13 18.83 -0.79
N LYS A 39 -9.70 19.51 -1.79
CA LYS A 39 -11.07 19.29 -2.24
C LYS A 39 -11.12 17.84 -2.71
N GLN A 40 -12.09 17.08 -2.21
CA GLN A 40 -12.35 15.66 -2.50
C GLN A 40 -11.60 15.10 -3.71
N ILE A 41 -10.73 14.13 -3.48
CA ILE A 41 -9.94 13.51 -4.56
C ILE A 41 -10.59 12.21 -4.98
N VAL A 42 -10.80 12.06 -6.29
CA VAL A 42 -11.47 10.93 -6.91
C VAL A 42 -10.52 10.25 -7.89
N TYR A 43 -10.22 8.97 -7.69
CA TYR A 43 -9.35 8.18 -8.57
C TYR A 43 -10.11 7.03 -9.22
N ASN A 44 -9.95 6.87 -10.54
CA ASN A 44 -10.39 5.69 -11.29
C ASN A 44 -9.24 4.67 -11.36
N ILE A 45 -9.42 3.51 -10.71
CA ILE A 45 -8.37 2.48 -10.56
C ILE A 45 -8.61 1.28 -11.52
N GLY A 46 -9.30 1.49 -12.65
CA GLY A 46 -9.72 0.42 -13.57
C GLY A 46 -8.66 -0.12 -14.53
N ASN A 47 -7.54 0.58 -14.78
CA ASN A 47 -6.65 0.30 -15.92
C ASN A 47 -5.23 -0.12 -15.54
N ALA A 48 -5.04 -1.23 -14.81
CA ALA A 48 -3.73 -1.90 -14.77
C ALA A 48 -3.73 -3.01 -15.84
N SER A 49 -2.80 -2.92 -16.81
CA SER A 49 -2.74 -3.78 -18.00
C SER A 49 -2.26 -5.21 -17.74
N GLU A 50 -1.85 -5.51 -16.52
CA GLU A 50 -1.33 -6.81 -16.14
C GLU A 50 -2.34 -7.51 -15.25
N ASN A 51 -2.54 -8.81 -15.48
CA ASN A 51 -3.47 -9.68 -14.74
C ASN A 51 -2.90 -10.00 -13.34
N ILE A 52 -2.66 -8.93 -12.57
CA ILE A 52 -1.93 -8.83 -11.30
C ILE A 52 -2.70 -9.52 -10.18
N GLY A 53 -4.04 -9.52 -10.23
CA GLY A 53 -4.89 -10.13 -9.21
C GLY A 53 -4.94 -11.67 -9.21
N GLN A 54 -4.41 -12.35 -10.24
CA GLN A 54 -4.55 -13.81 -10.35
C GLN A 54 -3.77 -14.57 -9.26
N TYR A 55 -2.64 -14.02 -8.79
CA TYR A 55 -1.78 -14.69 -7.81
C TYR A 55 -2.34 -14.65 -6.39
N TRP A 56 -3.25 -13.74 -6.07
CA TRP A 56 -3.78 -13.58 -4.71
C TRP A 56 -4.56 -14.81 -4.22
N LYS A 57 -5.20 -15.56 -5.14
CA LYS A 57 -5.89 -16.82 -4.84
C LYS A 57 -4.94 -17.95 -4.47
N HIS A 58 -3.66 -17.82 -4.83
CA HIS A 58 -2.62 -18.82 -4.60
C HIS A 58 -1.69 -18.45 -3.45
N LEU A 59 -1.86 -17.26 -2.88
CA LEU A 59 -1.16 -16.84 -1.66
C LEU A 59 -2.02 -17.15 -0.45
N ASN A 60 -1.41 -17.72 0.59
CA ASN A 60 -2.09 -17.88 1.87
C ASN A 60 -2.26 -16.51 2.56
N PHE A 61 -1.41 -15.54 2.24
CA PHE A 61 -1.41 -14.22 2.86
C PHE A 61 -2.57 -13.32 2.45
N SER A 62 -2.99 -12.41 3.34
CA SER A 62 -4.07 -11.48 3.05
C SER A 62 -4.02 -10.17 3.82
N PHE A 63 -4.68 -9.12 3.32
CA PHE A 63 -4.99 -7.93 4.10
C PHE A 63 -6.28 -8.07 4.93
N LEU A 64 -7.09 -9.11 4.69
CA LEU A 64 -8.45 -9.26 5.24
C LEU A 64 -8.64 -10.47 6.14
N ARG A 65 -7.91 -11.57 5.90
CA ARG A 65 -8.04 -12.84 6.63
C ARG A 65 -6.74 -13.18 7.36
N GLU A 66 -6.85 -14.07 8.34
CA GLU A 66 -5.72 -14.61 9.07
C GLU A 66 -4.65 -15.20 8.13
N GLU A 67 -3.41 -15.21 8.63
CA GLU A 67 -2.18 -15.08 7.84
C GLU A 67 -2.08 -13.71 7.15
N PHE A 68 -2.09 -12.66 7.96
CA PHE A 68 -2.03 -11.30 7.44
C PHE A 68 -0.72 -11.01 6.68
N VAL A 69 -0.79 -10.11 5.69
CA VAL A 69 0.40 -9.44 5.17
C VAL A 69 1.03 -8.72 6.34
N ASN A 70 2.31 -8.99 6.55
CA ASN A 70 3.04 -8.50 7.70
C ASN A 70 3.05 -6.96 7.67
N PRO A 71 2.56 -6.28 8.72
CA PRO A 71 2.44 -4.83 8.72
C PRO A 71 3.79 -4.11 8.57
N ARG A 72 4.90 -4.74 8.98
CA ARG A 72 6.24 -4.17 8.79
C ARG A 72 6.70 -4.21 7.33
N ILE A 73 6.17 -5.12 6.51
CA ILE A 73 6.37 -5.08 5.04
C ILE A 73 5.66 -3.87 4.45
N VAL A 74 4.43 -3.61 4.90
CA VAL A 74 3.64 -2.46 4.43
C VAL A 74 4.31 -1.14 4.81
N GLU A 75 4.77 -1.02 6.06
CA GLU A 75 5.52 0.15 6.53
C GLU A 75 6.82 0.37 5.72
N GLU A 76 7.58 -0.69 5.44
CA GLU A 76 8.80 -0.58 4.62
C GLU A 76 8.49 -0.07 3.20
N LEU A 77 7.39 -0.52 2.59
CA LEU A 77 6.96 -0.08 1.27
C LEU A 77 6.35 1.33 1.29
N LEU A 78 5.76 1.76 2.41
CA LEU A 78 5.26 3.12 2.59
C LEU A 78 6.43 4.12 2.61
N GLY A 79 7.58 3.70 3.13
CA GLY A 79 8.77 4.52 3.23
C GLY A 79 8.70 5.53 4.39
N TRP A 80 9.79 6.28 4.54
CA TRP A 80 9.92 7.23 5.62
C TRP A 80 9.37 8.59 5.20
N ILE A 81 8.61 9.24 6.09
CA ILE A 81 8.07 10.59 5.83
C ILE A 81 9.16 11.65 5.57
N SER A 82 10.40 11.38 6.00
CA SER A 82 11.55 12.25 5.76
C SER A 82 12.14 12.12 4.36
N ASP A 83 11.82 11.05 3.64
CA ASP A 83 12.35 10.80 2.32
C ASP A 83 11.49 11.52 1.27
N SER A 84 12.13 11.99 0.19
CA SER A 84 11.42 12.66 -0.91
C SER A 84 10.61 11.72 -1.79
N SER A 85 10.87 10.42 -1.68
CA SER A 85 10.29 9.35 -2.49
C SER A 85 10.52 8.00 -1.81
N GLU A 86 9.67 7.01 -2.09
CA GLU A 86 9.85 5.65 -1.59
C GLU A 86 11.14 5.03 -2.14
N THR A 87 12.01 4.55 -1.25
CA THR A 87 13.26 3.87 -1.62
C THR A 87 13.04 2.38 -1.89
N THR A 88 12.00 1.79 -1.31
CA THR A 88 11.60 0.39 -1.52
C THR A 88 10.25 0.35 -2.20
N SER A 89 10.22 -0.06 -3.47
CA SER A 89 8.97 -0.14 -4.24
C SER A 89 8.39 -1.56 -4.33
N SER A 90 9.14 -2.60 -3.95
CA SER A 90 8.71 -3.99 -4.12
C SER A 90 9.39 -4.94 -3.13
N ILE A 91 8.66 -5.91 -2.59
CA ILE A 91 9.16 -6.94 -1.68
C ILE A 91 8.65 -8.33 -2.12
N ASP A 92 9.55 -9.33 -2.20
CA ASP A 92 9.16 -10.75 -2.37
C ASP A 92 8.35 -11.19 -1.15
N LEU A 93 7.04 -11.19 -1.29
CA LEU A 93 6.09 -11.38 -0.20
C LEU A 93 6.21 -12.80 0.37
N VAL A 94 6.44 -13.79 -0.49
CA VAL A 94 6.54 -15.20 -0.08
C VAL A 94 7.72 -15.41 0.87
N SER A 95 8.87 -14.83 0.52
CA SER A 95 10.08 -14.92 1.36
C SER A 95 10.01 -14.00 2.58
N ALA A 96 9.39 -12.83 2.44
CA ALA A 96 9.43 -11.79 3.45
C ALA A 96 8.46 -11.99 4.62
N ASN A 97 7.23 -12.48 4.37
CA ASN A 97 6.11 -12.39 5.33
C ASN A 97 6.38 -13.08 6.68
N LYS A 98 7.20 -14.15 6.66
CA LYS A 98 7.62 -14.93 7.84
C LYS A 98 9.14 -14.84 8.11
N SER A 99 9.82 -13.85 7.52
CA SER A 99 11.28 -13.69 7.68
C SER A 99 11.67 -12.97 8.97
N ASN A 100 12.90 -13.20 9.42
CA ASN A 100 13.47 -12.47 10.57
C ASN A 100 13.52 -10.94 10.35
N ARG A 101 13.70 -10.46 9.11
CA ARG A 101 13.75 -9.03 8.80
C ARG A 101 12.45 -8.32 9.16
N PHE A 102 11.32 -8.96 8.89
CA PHE A 102 9.99 -8.40 9.10
C PHE A 102 9.31 -8.97 10.36
N ASN A 103 10.02 -9.74 11.19
CA ASN A 103 9.43 -10.38 12.35
C ASN A 103 8.91 -9.34 13.35
N VAL A 104 7.60 -9.36 13.60
CA VAL A 104 6.87 -8.51 14.56
C VAL A 104 5.73 -9.30 15.15
N GLU A 105 5.30 -8.93 16.36
CA GLU A 105 4.06 -9.44 16.93
C GLU A 105 2.89 -8.76 16.22
N ILE A 106 2.22 -9.49 15.32
CA ILE A 106 1.09 -8.95 14.56
C ILE A 106 -0.12 -8.85 15.49
N GLU A 107 -0.65 -7.65 15.57
CA GLU A 107 -1.86 -7.32 16.30
C GLU A 107 -3.03 -7.15 15.34
N HIS A 108 -4.19 -7.69 15.70
CA HIS A 108 -5.45 -7.48 14.98
C HIS A 108 -6.46 -6.87 15.96
N ARG A 109 -6.95 -5.67 15.63
CA ARG A 109 -7.83 -4.87 16.49
C ARG A 109 -9.12 -4.53 15.73
N LYS A 110 -10.26 -4.78 16.35
CA LYS A 110 -11.56 -4.30 15.87
C LYS A 110 -11.94 -3.05 16.65
N VAL A 111 -12.00 -1.91 15.96
CA VAL A 111 -12.25 -0.60 16.57
C VAL A 111 -13.30 0.11 15.75
N ASN A 112 -14.46 0.44 16.34
CA ASN A 112 -15.53 1.18 15.66
C ASN A 112 -15.93 0.60 14.30
N GLY A 113 -15.96 -0.74 14.17
CA GLY A 113 -16.27 -1.43 12.91
C GLY A 113 -15.10 -1.55 11.93
N LYS A 114 -13.99 -0.86 12.17
CA LYS A 114 -12.73 -0.93 11.42
C LYS A 114 -11.91 -2.14 11.86
N ASN A 115 -11.30 -2.84 10.90
CA ASN A 115 -10.43 -3.98 11.16
C ASN A 115 -8.97 -3.56 10.92
N LEU A 116 -8.27 -3.25 12.01
CA LEU A 116 -6.90 -2.76 11.98
C LEU A 116 -5.93 -3.93 12.18
N VAL A 117 -4.94 -4.03 11.32
CA VAL A 117 -3.85 -5.00 11.42
C VAL A 117 -2.54 -4.25 11.51
N GLY A 118 -1.73 -4.54 12.51
CA GLY A 118 -0.55 -3.73 12.77
C GLY A 118 0.38 -4.33 13.80
N TYR A 119 1.25 -3.51 14.35
CA TYR A 119 2.12 -3.87 15.45
C TYR A 119 2.54 -2.61 16.22
N THR A 120 2.80 -2.79 17.51
CA THR A 120 3.40 -1.75 18.34
C THR A 120 4.93 -1.90 18.30
N ARG A 121 5.64 -0.79 18.04
CA ARG A 121 7.11 -0.73 18.11
C ARG A 121 7.58 -0.79 19.57
N ASN A 122 8.88 -0.68 19.84
CA ASN A 122 9.33 -0.69 21.24
C ASN A 122 8.71 0.47 22.02
N LYS A 123 8.75 0.38 23.36
CA LYS A 123 8.15 1.37 24.26
C LYS A 123 8.63 2.78 23.91
N GLY A 124 7.71 3.61 23.43
CA GLY A 124 7.97 5.01 23.07
C GLY A 124 8.27 5.26 21.58
N GLU A 125 8.41 4.21 20.76
CA GLU A 125 8.65 4.32 19.31
C GLU A 125 7.34 4.32 18.49
N GLY A 126 6.22 4.11 19.17
CA GLY A 126 4.88 4.18 18.61
C GLY A 126 4.41 2.90 17.94
N SER A 127 3.66 2.99 16.85
CA SER A 127 2.99 1.84 16.22
C SER A 127 2.64 2.07 14.77
N PHE A 128 2.52 0.99 14.01
CA PHE A 128 2.03 1.02 12.63
C PHE A 128 0.83 0.10 12.47
N PHE A 129 -0.24 0.58 11.85
CA PHE A 129 -1.42 -0.21 11.50
C PHE A 129 -1.83 0.06 10.05
N TYR A 130 -2.49 -0.91 9.44
CA TYR A 130 -3.24 -0.73 8.22
C TYR A 130 -4.68 -1.23 8.37
N GLU A 131 -5.58 -0.67 7.56
CA GLU A 131 -6.94 -1.15 7.34
C GLU A 131 -7.14 -1.44 5.86
N TYR A 132 -7.78 -2.54 5.54
CA TYR A 132 -8.12 -2.85 4.16
C TYR A 132 -9.36 -2.11 3.69
N ILE A 133 -9.24 -1.35 2.59
CA ILE A 133 -10.35 -0.59 1.99
C ILE A 133 -11.05 -1.42 0.92
N GLY A 134 -10.28 -1.99 -0.02
CA GLY A 134 -10.86 -2.68 -1.17
C GLY A 134 -9.82 -3.12 -2.20
N THR A 135 -10.29 -3.79 -3.24
CA THR A 135 -9.48 -4.14 -4.40
C THR A 135 -10.21 -3.78 -5.68
N SER A 136 -9.50 -3.15 -6.61
CA SER A 136 -10.05 -2.85 -7.93
C SER A 136 -10.21 -4.10 -8.79
N PRO A 137 -11.04 -4.06 -9.84
CA PRO A 137 -11.13 -5.15 -10.82
C PRO A 137 -9.78 -5.50 -11.46
N SER A 138 -8.88 -4.52 -11.58
CA SER A 138 -7.53 -4.67 -12.10
C SER A 138 -6.52 -5.28 -11.10
N GLY A 139 -6.94 -5.54 -9.85
CA GLY A 139 -6.11 -6.17 -8.83
C GLY A 139 -5.27 -5.21 -7.99
N ILE A 140 -5.60 -3.91 -7.98
CA ILE A 140 -4.96 -2.95 -7.08
C ILE A 140 -5.64 -3.03 -5.72
N HIS A 141 -4.88 -3.47 -4.72
CA HIS A 141 -5.27 -3.44 -3.32
C HIS A 141 -5.12 -2.04 -2.75
N MET A 142 -6.09 -1.61 -1.96
CA MET A 142 -6.14 -0.28 -1.34
C MET A 142 -6.20 -0.49 0.16
N ILE A 143 -5.27 0.11 0.87
CA ILE A 143 -5.21 0.07 2.34
C ILE A 143 -5.02 1.47 2.90
N LEU A 144 -5.60 1.74 4.06
CA LEU A 144 -5.33 2.91 4.86
C LEU A 144 -4.20 2.58 5.82
N CYS A 145 -3.05 3.24 5.69
CA CYS A 145 -1.93 3.17 6.62
C CYS A 145 -2.09 4.22 7.71
N ILE A 146 -1.76 3.84 8.95
CA ILE A 146 -1.82 4.65 10.16
C ILE A 146 -0.49 4.49 10.89
N ASP A 147 0.34 5.53 10.86
CA ASP A 147 1.67 5.52 11.47
C ASP A 147 1.78 6.51 12.63
N HIS A 148 2.14 5.97 13.79
CA HIS A 148 2.47 6.73 14.99
C HIS A 148 3.97 6.56 15.29
N GLY A 149 4.78 7.59 15.04
CA GLY A 149 6.24 7.55 15.22
C GLY A 149 6.73 7.84 16.66
N GLY A 150 5.96 7.49 17.68
CA GLY A 150 6.31 7.69 19.10
C GLY A 150 5.98 9.07 19.69
N GLY A 151 5.83 10.10 18.83
CA GLY A 151 5.40 11.45 19.22
C GLY A 151 3.89 11.61 19.45
N SER A 152 3.32 12.78 19.14
CA SER A 152 1.87 13.03 19.22
C SER A 152 1.15 12.94 17.87
N GLY A 153 1.90 12.92 16.76
CA GLY A 153 1.34 12.85 15.41
C GLY A 153 0.94 11.43 15.03
N VAL A 154 -0.17 11.31 14.29
CA VAL A 154 -0.64 10.06 13.70
C VAL A 154 -0.82 10.33 12.22
N PHE A 155 0.16 9.92 11.41
CA PHE A 155 0.16 10.18 9.99
C PHE A 155 -0.61 9.10 9.26
N MET A 156 -1.47 9.53 8.34
CA MET A 156 -2.36 8.63 7.59
C MET A 156 -2.09 8.76 6.09
N SER A 157 -2.15 7.63 5.40
CA SER A 157 -1.95 7.55 3.95
C SER A 157 -2.81 6.44 3.36
N VAL A 158 -3.40 6.65 2.18
CA VAL A 158 -3.95 5.54 1.39
C VAL A 158 -2.85 5.00 0.50
N MET A 159 -2.56 3.71 0.64
CA MET A 159 -1.54 3.04 -0.16
C MET A 159 -2.18 2.13 -1.20
N LEU A 160 -1.65 2.20 -2.43
CA LEU A 160 -2.07 1.39 -3.57
C LEU A 160 -1.02 0.32 -3.84
N LEU A 161 -1.44 -0.94 -3.79
CA LEU A 161 -0.55 -2.10 -3.83
C LEU A 161 -0.97 -3.08 -4.93
N SER A 162 0.00 -3.73 -5.54
CA SER A 162 -0.22 -4.71 -6.61
C SER A 162 0.66 -5.94 -6.40
N LEU A 163 0.24 -7.09 -6.91
CA LEU A 163 1.03 -8.33 -6.91
C LEU A 163 1.69 -8.56 -8.26
N ARG A 164 3.00 -8.77 -8.27
CA ARG A 164 3.73 -9.11 -9.50
C ARG A 164 4.45 -10.43 -9.32
N ALA A 165 4.48 -11.24 -10.36
CA ALA A 165 5.29 -12.47 -10.35
C ALA A 165 6.52 -12.30 -11.24
N ASP A 166 7.64 -12.82 -10.77
CA ASP A 166 8.84 -12.98 -11.58
C ASP A 166 9.56 -14.29 -11.25
N ASN A 167 10.66 -14.54 -11.95
CA ASN A 167 11.56 -15.66 -11.64
C ASN A 167 12.88 -15.10 -11.13
N THR A 168 13.44 -15.74 -10.12
CA THR A 168 14.77 -15.44 -9.60
C THR A 168 15.73 -16.61 -9.78
N LEU A 169 17.03 -16.31 -9.84
CA LEU A 169 18.08 -17.30 -9.80
C LEU A 169 18.55 -17.48 -8.36
N GLU A 170 18.60 -18.72 -7.89
CA GLU A 170 19.10 -19.08 -6.58
C GLU A 170 20.35 -19.93 -6.73
N GLY A 171 21.49 -19.35 -6.31
CA GLY A 171 22.77 -20.03 -6.30
C GLY A 171 23.01 -20.76 -4.98
N SER A 172 23.50 -21.99 -5.07
CA SER A 172 23.95 -22.80 -3.94
C SER A 172 25.26 -23.51 -4.28
N SER A 173 25.89 -24.16 -3.30
CA SER A 173 27.06 -25.04 -3.54
C SER A 173 26.78 -26.19 -4.51
N GLN A 174 25.50 -26.50 -4.76
CA GLN A 174 25.04 -27.60 -5.62
C GLN A 174 24.67 -27.12 -7.04
N GLY A 175 24.77 -25.81 -7.31
CA GLY A 175 24.45 -25.22 -8.61
C GLY A 175 23.46 -24.06 -8.52
N VAL A 176 22.97 -23.63 -9.68
CA VAL A 176 22.00 -22.54 -9.83
C VAL A 176 20.64 -23.11 -10.19
N THR A 177 19.61 -22.73 -9.44
CA THR A 177 18.21 -23.07 -9.71
C THR A 177 17.39 -21.82 -9.96
N THR A 178 16.17 -21.98 -10.47
CA THR A 178 15.20 -20.89 -10.61
C THR A 178 14.05 -21.07 -9.64
N ARG A 179 13.57 -19.98 -9.04
CA ARG A 179 12.37 -19.97 -8.20
C ARG A 179 11.42 -18.85 -8.64
N GLU A 180 10.12 -19.14 -8.70
CA GLU A 180 9.09 -18.12 -8.89
C GLU A 180 8.92 -17.29 -7.61
N ARG A 181 8.81 -15.97 -7.74
CA ARG A 181 8.54 -15.06 -6.62
C ARG A 181 7.25 -14.30 -6.89
N VAL A 182 6.51 -14.05 -5.82
CA VAL A 182 5.38 -13.13 -5.84
C VAL A 182 5.74 -11.91 -5.00
N HIS A 183 5.79 -10.77 -5.65
CA HIS A 183 6.14 -9.48 -5.09
C HIS A 183 4.91 -8.68 -4.73
N LEU A 184 4.95 -8.03 -3.57
CA LEU A 184 4.05 -6.95 -3.25
C LEU A 184 4.72 -5.63 -3.69
N HIS A 185 4.10 -4.92 -4.62
CA HIS A 185 4.63 -3.71 -5.25
C HIS A 185 3.78 -2.49 -4.90
N SER A 186 4.43 -1.42 -4.44
CA SER A 186 3.83 -0.11 -4.24
C SER A 186 3.58 0.57 -5.58
N VAL A 187 2.31 0.83 -5.89
CA VAL A 187 1.87 1.54 -7.10
C VAL A 187 1.81 3.05 -6.85
N GLY A 188 1.53 3.44 -5.61
CA GLY A 188 1.53 4.83 -5.20
C GLY A 188 0.89 5.04 -3.83
N THR A 189 1.05 6.25 -3.32
CA THR A 189 0.59 6.65 -2.00
C THR A 189 -0.15 7.99 -2.09
N ILE A 190 -1.29 8.10 -1.42
CA ILE A 190 -2.02 9.35 -1.23
C ILE A 190 -1.84 9.76 0.23
N VAL A 191 -1.02 10.77 0.47
CA VAL A 191 -0.76 11.29 1.82
C VAL A 191 -1.98 12.08 2.32
N LEU A 192 -2.51 11.71 3.47
CA LEU A 192 -3.68 12.36 4.09
C LEU A 192 -3.30 13.35 5.19
N GLY A 193 -2.09 13.22 5.74
CA GLY A 193 -1.56 14.09 6.79
C GLY A 193 -1.80 13.57 8.20
N ASP A 194 -1.72 14.47 9.19
CA ASP A 194 -1.83 14.14 10.61
C ASP A 194 -3.29 14.09 11.06
N ARG A 195 -3.75 12.91 11.48
CA ARG A 195 -5.08 12.66 12.07
C ARG A 195 -6.23 13.06 11.17
N TYR A 196 -6.08 12.73 9.88
CA TYR A 196 -7.11 12.88 8.87
C TYR A 196 -8.42 12.21 9.33
N SER A 197 -9.53 12.92 9.14
CA SER A 197 -10.85 12.47 9.59
C SER A 197 -11.93 12.54 8.51
N GLY A 198 -11.52 12.68 7.25
CA GLY A 198 -12.43 12.56 6.11
C GLY A 198 -12.84 11.11 5.84
N GLU A 199 -13.91 10.95 5.08
CA GLU A 199 -14.40 9.63 4.67
C GLU A 199 -13.56 9.07 3.51
N ILE A 200 -13.17 7.79 3.60
CA ILE A 200 -12.45 7.07 2.55
C ILE A 200 -13.32 5.90 2.10
N THR A 201 -13.74 5.91 0.85
CA THR A 201 -14.60 4.86 0.29
C THR A 201 -14.08 4.37 -1.04
N TYR A 202 -14.31 3.08 -1.30
CA TYR A 202 -14.11 2.49 -2.62
C TYR A 202 -15.40 1.84 -3.10
N GLN A 203 -16.02 2.43 -4.11
CA GLN A 203 -17.28 1.95 -4.68
C GLN A 203 -17.31 2.22 -6.18
N ASN A 204 -17.90 1.32 -6.98
CA ASN A 204 -18.04 1.49 -8.42
C ASN A 204 -16.71 1.89 -9.10
N GLU A 205 -15.64 1.15 -8.78
CA GLU A 205 -14.29 1.34 -9.30
C GLU A 205 -13.60 2.66 -8.92
N THR A 206 -14.24 3.43 -8.05
CA THR A 206 -13.85 4.78 -7.70
C THR A 206 -13.39 4.85 -6.25
N LEU A 207 -12.13 5.24 -6.04
CA LEU A 207 -11.61 5.58 -4.72
C LEU A 207 -11.93 7.06 -4.47
N THR A 208 -12.68 7.32 -3.40
CA THR A 208 -13.01 8.65 -2.92
C THR A 208 -12.25 8.92 -1.63
N VAL A 209 -11.47 9.99 -1.62
CA VAL A 209 -10.86 10.58 -0.41
C VAL A 209 -11.60 11.88 -0.15
N GLY A 210 -12.41 11.90 0.91
CA GLY A 210 -13.23 13.04 1.30
C GLY A 210 -12.40 14.25 1.76
N GLU A 211 -13.09 15.35 2.04
CA GLU A 211 -12.45 16.49 2.68
C GLU A 211 -12.00 16.11 4.09
N ASP A 212 -10.83 16.60 4.50
CA ASP A 212 -10.40 16.44 5.88
C ASP A 212 -11.27 17.27 6.82
N LEU A 213 -12.03 16.59 7.67
CA LEU A 213 -12.89 17.20 8.68
C LEU A 213 -12.15 17.46 10.01
N SER A 214 -10.82 17.28 10.03
CA SER A 214 -10.07 17.43 11.27
C SER A 214 -10.21 18.86 11.77
N PRO A 215 -10.46 19.07 13.07
CA PRO A 215 -10.68 20.41 13.59
C PRO A 215 -9.41 21.23 13.36
N LYS A 216 -9.47 22.22 12.44
CA LYS A 216 -8.36 23.10 12.06
C LYS A 216 -7.73 23.92 13.21
N LYS A 217 -8.15 23.76 14.47
CA LYS A 217 -7.74 24.62 15.59
C LYS A 217 -7.76 23.89 16.94
N TYR A 218 -6.56 23.76 17.51
CA TYR A 218 -6.22 23.58 18.94
C TYR A 218 -6.78 22.36 19.67
N GLY A 219 -5.93 21.35 19.86
CA GLY A 219 -6.13 20.34 20.90
C GLY A 219 -5.25 19.11 20.69
N LEU A 220 -4.28 18.90 21.58
CA LEU A 220 -3.58 17.61 21.69
C LEU A 220 -4.63 16.53 21.92
N TRP A 221 -4.59 15.48 21.11
CA TRP A 221 -5.41 14.29 21.29
C TRP A 221 -5.15 13.75 22.69
N THR A 222 -6.22 13.68 23.48
CA THR A 222 -6.15 12.99 24.78
C THR A 222 -5.91 11.50 24.53
N SER A 223 -5.32 10.81 25.50
CA SER A 223 -4.99 9.38 25.43
C SER A 223 -6.17 8.50 25.01
N GLU A 224 -7.40 8.92 25.32
CA GLU A 224 -8.65 8.24 24.98
C GLU A 224 -9.04 8.37 23.50
N GLN A 225 -8.56 9.40 22.81
CA GLN A 225 -8.84 9.60 21.39
C GLN A 225 -7.83 8.90 20.48
N LYS A 226 -6.67 8.46 21.01
CA LYS A 226 -5.66 7.69 20.25
C LYS A 226 -6.19 6.37 19.66
N PHE A 227 -7.36 5.92 20.10
CA PHE A 227 -8.04 4.72 19.62
C PHE A 227 -9.49 4.96 19.17
N ASN A 228 -9.93 6.22 19.11
CA ASN A 228 -11.26 6.55 18.59
C ASN A 228 -11.11 7.25 17.26
N ILE A 229 -10.94 6.45 16.21
CA ILE A 229 -11.19 6.89 14.84
C ILE A 229 -12.71 6.87 14.72
N ASN A 230 -13.34 8.05 14.66
CA ASN A 230 -14.76 8.17 14.29
C ASN A 230 -15.00 7.70 12.85
#